data_AF-A0A830ENJ4-F1
#
_entry.id   AF-A0A830ENJ4-F1
#
_cell.length_a   1.000
_cell.length_b   1.000
_cell.length_c   1.000
_cell.angle_alpha   90.00
_cell.angle_beta   90.00
_cell.angle_gamma   90.00
#
_symmetry.space_group_name_H-M   'P 1'
#
loop_
_entity.id
_entity.type
_entity.pdbx_description
1 polymer ?
#
loop_
_entity_poly.entity_id
_entity_poly.type
_entity_poly.pdbx_seq_one_letter_code
_entity_poly.pdbx_strand_id
1 'polypeptide(L)'
;MTRTGPAYVESESELFADIDRKRANGDVTAATADAFVELYEFATDIGDRVSIGQAKHANFQAKVDAHQAGYRNDPSVFTANVSGTLKVWPARMVLDNAPDVDAVGWDAADYHEFERAFQSLRGVPHDATTVPFERVGSDVDVAEFESIVERFVAACRPKAGGA
;
A
#
# COMPACT_ATOMS: atom_id res chain seq x y z
N MET A 1 -8.51 20.20 11.42
CA MET A 1 -8.44 19.55 12.74
C MET A 1 -7.49 18.38 12.63
N THR A 2 -6.25 18.54 13.11
CA THR A 2 -5.24 17.47 13.19
C THR A 2 -5.68 16.49 14.28
N ARG A 3 -5.85 15.22 13.91
CA ARG A 3 -6.25 14.15 14.83
C ARG A 3 -5.00 13.59 15.48
N THR A 4 -4.41 14.34 16.42
CA THR A 4 -3.18 13.94 17.10
C THR A 4 -3.46 13.52 18.55
N GLY A 5 -2.65 12.59 19.08
CA GLY A 5 -2.72 12.16 20.48
C GLY A 5 -2.15 10.76 20.74
N PRO A 6 -1.96 10.36 22.02
CA PRO A 6 -1.26 9.12 22.40
C PRO A 6 -1.95 7.81 21.97
N ALA A 7 -3.10 7.91 21.30
CA ALA A 7 -3.82 6.79 20.69
C ALA A 7 -3.59 6.69 19.18
N TYR A 8 -2.83 7.60 18.58
CA TYR A 8 -2.56 7.67 17.14
C TYR A 8 -1.10 7.32 16.87
N VAL A 9 -0.88 6.59 15.78
CA VAL A 9 0.43 6.22 15.25
C VAL A 9 0.82 7.26 14.22
N GLU A 10 1.82 8.08 14.55
CA GLU A 10 2.25 9.22 13.74
C GLU A 10 3.72 9.11 13.29
N SER A 11 4.50 8.25 13.96
CA SER A 11 5.91 8.01 13.68
C SER A 11 6.20 6.53 13.45
N GLU A 12 7.34 6.25 12.82
CA GLU A 12 7.85 4.89 12.61
C GLU A 12 8.04 4.14 13.94
N SER A 13 8.57 4.82 14.96
CA SER A 13 8.72 4.24 16.30
C SER A 13 7.37 3.86 16.93
N GLU A 14 6.33 4.67 16.74
CA GLU A 14 4.98 4.35 17.22
C GLU A 14 4.32 3.23 16.42
N LEU A 15 4.66 3.12 15.12
CA LEU A 15 4.19 2.06 14.25
C LEU A 15 4.73 0.71 14.74
N PHE A 16 6.04 0.59 14.96
CA PHE A 16 6.61 -0.64 15.50
C PHE A 16 6.15 -0.93 16.93
N ALA A 17 6.05 0.09 17.80
CA ALA A 17 5.53 -0.10 19.15
C ALA A 17 4.07 -0.59 19.17
N ASP A 18 3.22 -0.14 18.24
CA ASP A 18 1.85 -0.63 18.10
C ASP A 18 1.80 -2.10 17.64
N ILE A 19 2.66 -2.48 16.69
CA ILE A 19 2.77 -3.86 16.21
C ILE A 19 3.25 -4.80 17.33
N ASP A 20 4.32 -4.44 18.03
CA ASP A 20 4.87 -5.23 19.13
C ASP A 20 3.86 -5.43 20.25
N ARG A 21 3.15 -4.35 20.62
CA ARG A 21 2.08 -4.41 21.61
C ARG A 21 0.97 -5.37 21.18
N LYS A 22 0.49 -5.28 19.94
CA LYS A 22 -0.57 -6.15 19.41
C LYS A 22 -0.13 -7.60 19.35
N ARG A 23 1.12 -7.86 18.96
CA ARG A 23 1.72 -9.20 18.97
C ARG A 23 1.78 -9.76 20.40
N ALA A 24 2.24 -8.97 21.36
CA ALA A 24 2.34 -9.38 22.77
C ALA A 24 0.98 -9.67 23.41
N ASN A 25 -0.06 -8.94 23.00
CA ASN A 25 -1.43 -9.13 23.48
C ASN A 25 -2.19 -10.26 22.76
N GLY A 26 -1.65 -10.79 21.66
CA GLY A 26 -2.35 -11.76 20.81
C GLY A 26 -3.41 -11.15 19.90
N ASP A 27 -3.42 -9.82 19.73
CA ASP A 27 -4.34 -9.12 18.82
C ASP A 27 -3.99 -9.37 17.34
N VAL A 28 -2.72 -9.71 17.06
CA VAL A 28 -2.24 -10.13 15.75
C VAL A 28 -1.34 -11.35 15.88
N THR A 29 -1.32 -12.21 14.86
CA THR A 29 -0.41 -13.36 14.82
C THR A 29 1.02 -12.91 14.55
N ALA A 30 2.02 -13.76 14.87
CA ALA A 30 3.41 -13.50 14.51
C ALA A 30 3.57 -13.31 12.99
N ALA A 31 2.95 -14.18 12.19
CA ALA A 31 3.00 -14.09 10.73
C ALA A 31 2.43 -12.77 10.21
N THR A 32 1.31 -12.30 10.77
CA THR A 32 0.71 -11.01 10.40
C THR A 32 1.60 -9.82 10.80
N ALA A 33 2.22 -9.87 11.98
CA ALA A 33 3.13 -8.83 12.44
C ALA A 33 4.39 -8.78 11.56
N ASP A 34 5.01 -9.93 11.28
CA ASP A 34 6.21 -10.05 10.47
C ASP A 34 5.90 -9.57 9.02
N ALA A 35 4.76 -9.96 8.44
CA ALA A 35 4.31 -9.48 7.13
C ALA A 35 4.07 -7.95 7.09
N PHE A 36 3.59 -7.35 8.18
CA PHE A 36 3.42 -5.90 8.24
C PHE A 36 4.76 -5.16 8.22
N VAL A 37 5.73 -5.68 8.97
CA VAL A 37 7.10 -5.13 9.01
C VAL A 37 7.76 -5.27 7.65
N GLU A 38 7.70 -6.46 7.04
CA GLU A 38 8.23 -6.74 5.71
C GLU A 38 7.67 -5.78 4.65
N LEU A 39 6.34 -5.62 4.60
CA LEU A 39 5.71 -4.68 3.67
C LEU A 39 6.06 -3.22 3.94
N TYR A 40 6.37 -2.84 5.19
CA TYR A 40 6.81 -1.48 5.52
C TYR A 40 8.23 -1.22 5.04
N GLU A 41 9.13 -2.20 5.23
CA GLU A 41 10.50 -2.16 4.72
C GLU A 41 10.49 -2.10 3.19
N PHE A 42 9.70 -2.97 2.54
CA PHE A 42 9.50 -2.96 1.10
C PHE A 42 8.95 -1.62 0.59
N ALA A 43 7.95 -1.05 1.27
CA ALA A 43 7.42 0.27 0.92
C ALA A 43 8.48 1.37 0.99
N THR A 44 9.43 1.25 1.92
CA THR A 44 10.54 2.21 2.10
C THR A 44 11.61 2.06 1.03
N ASP A 45 11.80 0.85 0.50
CA ASP A 45 12.75 0.60 -0.60
C ASP A 45 12.16 0.97 -1.98
N ILE A 46 10.91 0.57 -2.24
CA ILE A 46 10.28 0.80 -3.55
C ILE A 46 9.66 2.19 -3.68
N GLY A 47 9.23 2.78 -2.56
CA GLY A 47 8.53 4.06 -2.51
C GLY A 47 9.50 5.23 -2.60
N ASP A 48 9.10 6.28 -3.32
CA ASP A 48 9.78 7.57 -3.23
C ASP A 48 9.44 8.27 -1.90
N ARG A 49 8.27 7.96 -1.34
CA ARG A 49 7.79 8.42 -0.03
C ARG A 49 6.93 7.36 0.66
N VAL A 50 7.09 7.19 1.98
CA VAL A 50 6.17 6.44 2.83
C VAL A 50 5.45 7.39 3.77
N SER A 51 4.12 7.31 3.83
CA SER A 51 3.31 8.15 4.73
C SER A 51 2.61 7.29 5.78
N ILE A 52 2.85 7.58 7.06
CA ILE A 52 2.14 6.93 8.17
C ILE A 52 0.81 7.67 8.40
N GLY A 53 -0.29 6.92 8.40
CA GLY A 53 -1.65 7.45 8.23
C GLY A 53 -2.23 8.28 9.37
N GLN A 54 -1.46 8.61 10.42
CA GLN A 54 -1.94 9.27 11.64
C GLN A 54 -3.24 8.62 12.17
N ALA A 55 -3.23 7.28 12.22
CA ALA A 55 -4.40 6.46 12.50
C ALA A 55 -4.30 5.84 13.90
N LYS A 56 -5.42 5.34 14.43
CA LYS A 56 -5.44 4.64 15.73
C LYS A 56 -4.59 3.36 15.78
N HIS A 57 -4.13 2.91 14.62
CA HIS A 57 -3.45 1.65 14.40
C HIS A 57 -2.32 1.88 13.40
N ALA A 58 -1.28 1.05 13.48
CA ALA A 58 -0.22 0.99 12.50
C ALA A 58 -0.79 0.93 11.08
N ASN A 59 -0.51 1.98 10.33
CA ASN A 59 -0.98 2.18 8.97
C ASN A 59 0.07 2.97 8.20
N PHE A 60 0.38 2.52 6.98
CA PHE A 60 1.23 3.27 6.07
C PHE A 60 0.71 3.22 4.64
N GLN A 61 1.24 4.11 3.83
CA GLN A 61 0.98 4.22 2.40
C GLN A 61 2.32 4.27 1.66
N ALA A 62 2.49 3.39 0.67
CA ALA A 62 3.63 3.44 -0.24
C ALA A 62 3.31 4.39 -1.39
N LYS A 63 4.05 5.48 -1.53
CA LYS A 63 3.87 6.48 -2.59
C LYS A 63 5.06 6.47 -3.52
N VAL A 64 4.76 6.51 -4.80
CA VAL A 64 5.74 6.55 -5.88
C VAL A 64 5.38 7.75 -6.75
N ASP A 65 6.32 8.65 -6.96
CA ASP A 65 6.14 9.93 -7.66
C ASP A 65 5.66 9.71 -9.09
N ALA A 66 6.11 8.63 -9.74
CA ALA A 66 5.63 8.20 -11.06
C ALA A 66 4.11 7.97 -11.10
N HIS A 67 3.50 7.65 -9.95
CA HIS A 67 2.05 7.45 -9.83
C HIS A 67 1.28 8.73 -9.47
N GLN A 68 1.99 9.77 -9.03
CA GLN A 68 1.39 11.03 -8.61
C GLN A 68 1.36 12.06 -9.73
N ALA A 69 2.51 12.27 -10.38
CA ALA A 69 2.72 13.33 -11.36
C ALA A 69 1.98 14.64 -10.99
N GLY A 70 1.10 15.18 -11.84
CA GLY A 70 0.38 16.45 -11.56
C GLY A 70 -0.87 16.31 -10.69
N TYR A 71 -1.22 15.10 -10.26
CA TYR A 71 -2.49 14.80 -9.62
C TYR A 71 -2.50 15.19 -8.13
N ARG A 72 -3.47 16.03 -7.75
CA ARG A 72 -3.49 16.71 -6.45
C ARG A 72 -3.90 15.84 -5.25
N ASN A 73 -4.50 14.67 -5.47
CA ASN A 73 -5.02 13.84 -4.36
C ASN A 73 -4.02 12.79 -3.85
N ASP A 74 -2.74 12.91 -4.19
CA ASP A 74 -1.62 12.21 -3.52
C ASP A 74 -1.78 10.67 -3.46
N PRO A 75 -1.87 10.00 -4.63
CA PRO A 75 -2.16 8.58 -4.71
C PRO A 75 -0.94 7.77 -4.24
N SER A 76 -1.23 6.73 -3.47
CA SER A 76 -0.34 5.62 -3.15
C SER A 76 -0.50 4.42 -4.10
N VAL A 77 0.53 3.60 -4.18
CA VAL A 77 0.49 2.31 -4.90
C VAL A 77 -0.30 1.28 -4.08
N PHE A 78 -0.04 1.24 -2.77
CA PHE A 78 -0.83 0.46 -1.83
C PHE A 78 -0.83 1.09 -0.44
N THR A 79 -1.77 0.66 0.39
CA THR A 79 -1.82 0.98 1.82
C THR A 79 -1.96 -0.29 2.64
N ALA A 80 -1.27 -0.35 3.77
CA ALA A 80 -1.41 -1.43 4.75
C ALA A 80 -1.94 -0.88 6.07
N ASN A 81 -2.87 -1.60 6.69
CA ASN A 81 -3.36 -1.34 8.03
C ASN A 81 -3.39 -2.65 8.78
N VAL A 82 -2.56 -2.79 9.83
CA VAL A 82 -2.40 -4.07 10.54
C VAL A 82 -3.72 -4.60 11.13
N SER A 83 -4.64 -3.72 11.51
CA SER A 83 -5.94 -4.06 12.07
C SER A 83 -7.09 -3.81 11.08
N GLY A 84 -6.76 -3.70 9.80
CA GLY A 84 -7.70 -3.42 8.73
C GLY A 84 -7.38 -4.24 7.49
N THR A 85 -6.96 -3.57 6.43
CA THR A 85 -6.77 -4.20 5.12
C THR A 85 -5.44 -3.82 4.49
N LEU A 86 -4.90 -4.73 3.69
CA LEU A 86 -4.02 -4.40 2.58
C LEU A 86 -4.89 -3.95 1.40
N LYS A 87 -4.53 -2.86 0.73
CA LYS A 87 -5.34 -2.23 -0.34
C LYS A 87 -4.46 -1.70 -1.47
N VAL A 88 -4.80 -2.03 -2.72
CA VAL A 88 -4.08 -1.60 -3.95
C VAL A 88 -4.77 -0.45 -4.71
N TRP A 89 -5.81 0.13 -4.13
CA TRP A 89 -6.67 1.12 -4.79
C TRP A 89 -6.29 2.62 -4.76
N PRO A 90 -5.16 3.11 -4.21
CA PRO A 90 -4.97 4.55 -4.24
C PRO A 90 -4.54 5.06 -5.64
N ALA A 91 -4.03 4.21 -6.54
CA ALA A 91 -3.71 4.56 -7.93
C ALA A 91 -4.94 4.71 -8.85
N ARG A 92 -6.02 3.94 -8.64
CA ARG A 92 -7.25 4.01 -9.46
C ARG A 92 -7.98 5.34 -9.35
N MET A 93 -7.79 6.05 -8.23
CA MET A 93 -8.39 7.37 -8.03
C MET A 93 -8.04 8.35 -9.15
N VAL A 94 -6.88 8.18 -9.79
CA VAL A 94 -6.48 8.95 -10.96
C VAL A 94 -7.42 8.68 -12.14
N LEU A 95 -7.70 7.40 -12.44
CA LEU A 95 -8.62 6.99 -13.52
C LEU A 95 -10.06 7.43 -13.26
N ASP A 96 -10.52 7.33 -12.01
CA ASP A 96 -11.91 7.61 -11.66
C ASP A 96 -12.21 9.13 -11.59
N ASN A 97 -11.21 9.99 -11.35
CA ASN A 97 -11.41 11.43 -11.08
C ASN A 97 -10.72 12.38 -12.08
N ALA A 98 -9.95 11.88 -13.06
CA ALA A 98 -9.30 12.71 -14.07
C ALA A 98 -9.46 12.08 -15.47
N PRO A 99 -10.52 12.42 -16.22
CA PRO A 99 -10.73 11.89 -17.58
C PRO A 99 -9.69 12.40 -18.60
N ASP A 100 -9.01 13.50 -18.30
CA ASP A 100 -7.86 14.00 -19.06
C ASP A 100 -6.58 13.45 -18.41
N VAL A 101 -6.06 12.37 -19.00
CA VAL A 101 -4.96 11.52 -18.53
C VAL A 101 -3.59 12.23 -18.45
N ASP A 102 -3.53 13.52 -18.81
CA ASP A 102 -2.31 14.34 -18.84
C ASP A 102 -1.64 14.49 -17.45
N ALA A 103 -2.32 14.08 -16.37
CA ALA A 103 -1.82 14.20 -15.02
C ALA A 103 -0.92 13.05 -14.55
N VAL A 104 -0.89 11.88 -15.22
CA VAL A 104 0.00 10.75 -14.88
C VAL A 104 0.67 10.13 -16.11
N GLY A 105 1.93 9.71 -15.97
CA GLY A 105 2.71 9.18 -17.09
C GLY A 105 2.40 7.72 -17.47
N TRP A 106 1.69 6.97 -16.63
CA TRP A 106 1.34 5.57 -16.88
C TRP A 106 -0.08 5.44 -17.46
N ASP A 107 -0.37 4.33 -18.13
CA ASP A 107 -1.65 4.12 -18.80
C ASP A 107 -2.59 3.21 -18.00
N ALA A 108 -3.89 3.27 -18.29
CA ALA A 108 -4.89 2.47 -17.59
C ALA A 108 -4.62 0.95 -17.70
N ALA A 109 -3.92 0.49 -18.75
CA ALA A 109 -3.64 -0.93 -18.93
C ALA A 109 -2.62 -1.44 -17.91
N ASP A 110 -1.60 -0.63 -17.55
CA ASP A 110 -0.65 -0.95 -16.47
C ASP A 110 -1.39 -1.16 -15.14
N TYR A 111 -2.32 -0.25 -14.80
CA TYR A 111 -3.12 -0.37 -13.59
C TYR A 111 -4.01 -1.61 -13.59
N HIS A 112 -4.68 -1.90 -14.71
CA HIS A 112 -5.52 -3.09 -14.79
C HIS A 112 -4.71 -4.39 -14.77
N GLU A 113 -3.46 -4.39 -15.26
CA GLU A 113 -2.55 -5.53 -15.08
C GLU A 113 -2.19 -5.72 -13.60
N PHE A 114 -1.83 -4.65 -12.91
CA PHE A 114 -1.55 -4.66 -11.48
C PHE A 114 -2.76 -5.16 -10.66
N GLU A 115 -3.96 -4.64 -10.95
CA GLU A 115 -5.21 -5.05 -10.30
C GLU A 115 -5.49 -6.54 -10.52
N ARG A 116 -5.37 -7.04 -11.75
CA ARG A 116 -5.54 -8.46 -12.06
C ARG A 116 -4.50 -9.35 -11.38
N ALA A 117 -3.26 -8.90 -11.32
CA ALA A 117 -2.18 -9.63 -10.66
C ALA A 117 -2.46 -9.73 -9.15
N PHE A 118 -2.86 -8.63 -8.50
CA PHE A 118 -3.28 -8.65 -7.10
C PHE A 118 -4.47 -9.60 -6.87
N GLN A 119 -5.47 -9.57 -7.74
CA GLN A 119 -6.64 -10.46 -7.65
C GLN A 119 -6.30 -11.93 -7.90
N SER A 120 -5.15 -12.23 -8.50
CA SER A 120 -4.68 -13.60 -8.73
C SER A 120 -3.94 -14.20 -7.54
N LEU A 121 -3.56 -13.35 -6.56
CA LEU A 121 -2.90 -13.82 -5.35
C LEU A 121 -3.79 -14.79 -4.59
N ARG A 122 -3.16 -15.85 -4.07
CA ARG A 122 -3.82 -16.76 -3.14
C ARG A 122 -4.35 -15.95 -1.94
N GLY A 123 -5.56 -16.27 -1.48
CA GLY A 123 -6.18 -15.59 -0.35
C GLY A 123 -6.90 -14.28 -0.68
N VAL A 124 -6.70 -13.73 -1.88
CA VAL A 124 -7.43 -12.56 -2.37
C VAL A 124 -8.71 -13.02 -3.10
N PRO A 125 -9.90 -12.50 -2.74
CA PRO A 125 -11.12 -12.79 -3.48
C PRO A 125 -11.05 -12.28 -4.93
N HIS A 126 -11.75 -12.97 -5.83
CA HIS A 126 -11.92 -12.48 -7.19
C HIS A 126 -12.55 -11.07 -7.17
N ASP A 127 -12.07 -10.17 -8.02
CA ASP A 127 -12.49 -8.77 -8.12
C ASP A 127 -12.23 -7.88 -6.88
N ALA A 128 -11.49 -8.36 -5.86
CA ALA A 128 -11.13 -7.53 -4.71
C ALA A 128 -9.90 -6.67 -4.97
N THR A 129 -9.95 -5.42 -4.50
CA THR A 129 -8.77 -4.51 -4.41
C THR A 129 -8.31 -4.33 -2.97
N THR A 130 -8.91 -5.09 -2.06
CA THR A 130 -8.64 -5.10 -0.63
C THR A 130 -8.70 -6.52 -0.08
N VAL A 131 -7.84 -6.81 0.90
CA VAL A 131 -7.87 -8.07 1.65
C VAL A 131 -7.68 -7.75 3.15
N PRO A 132 -8.38 -8.42 4.07
CA PRO A 132 -8.10 -8.29 5.49
C PRO A 132 -6.63 -8.57 5.78
N PHE A 133 -5.98 -7.68 6.53
CA PHE A 133 -4.53 -7.75 6.72
C PHE A 133 -4.12 -9.00 7.51
N GLU A 134 -5.00 -9.53 8.36
CA GLU A 134 -4.82 -10.81 9.07
C GLU A 134 -4.55 -12.01 8.13
N ARG A 135 -4.95 -11.92 6.86
CA ARG A 135 -4.71 -12.96 5.85
C ARG A 135 -3.35 -12.81 5.15
N VAL A 136 -2.66 -11.70 5.37
CA VAL A 136 -1.34 -11.43 4.79
C VAL A 136 -0.27 -12.16 5.61
N GLY A 137 0.62 -12.88 4.93
CA GLY A 137 1.61 -13.77 5.54
C GLY A 137 1.07 -15.15 5.94
N SER A 138 -0.25 -15.37 5.86
CA SER A 138 -0.90 -16.65 6.18
C SER A 138 -1.56 -17.29 4.95
N ASP A 139 -2.44 -16.55 4.28
CA ASP A 139 -3.11 -16.96 3.04
C ASP A 139 -2.51 -16.28 1.81
N VAL A 140 -2.13 -15.01 1.95
CA VAL A 140 -1.53 -14.17 0.90
C VAL A 140 -0.01 -14.20 1.06
N ASP A 141 0.68 -14.58 -0.02
CA ASP A 141 2.14 -14.58 -0.10
C ASP A 141 2.66 -13.14 -0.22
N VAL A 142 3.50 -12.73 0.73
CA VAL A 142 4.05 -11.37 0.80
C VAL A 142 5.02 -11.13 -0.35
N ALA A 143 5.91 -12.08 -0.65
CA ALA A 143 6.89 -11.96 -1.71
C ALA A 143 6.22 -11.91 -3.10
N GLU A 144 5.14 -12.66 -3.31
CA GLU A 144 4.37 -12.59 -4.56
C GLU A 144 3.70 -11.21 -4.70
N PHE A 145 3.13 -10.66 -3.62
CA PHE A 145 2.58 -9.31 -3.62
C PHE A 145 3.64 -8.24 -3.92
N GLU A 146 4.82 -8.33 -3.30
CA GLU A 146 5.93 -7.41 -3.54
C GLU A 146 6.35 -7.43 -5.01
N SER A 147 6.54 -8.62 -5.60
CA SER A 147 6.90 -8.76 -7.01
C SER A 147 5.88 -8.12 -7.95
N ILE A 148 4.58 -8.21 -7.62
CA ILE A 148 3.51 -7.56 -8.37
C ILE A 148 3.63 -6.03 -8.29
N VAL A 149 3.89 -5.49 -7.10
CA VAL A 149 4.09 -4.04 -6.88
C VAL A 149 5.34 -3.55 -7.62
N GLU A 150 6.46 -4.27 -7.52
CA GLU A 150 7.71 -3.94 -8.20
C GLU A 150 7.53 -3.86 -9.72
N ARG A 151 6.85 -4.86 -10.31
CA ARG A 151 6.56 -4.87 -11.74
C ARG A 151 5.75 -3.67 -12.17
N PHE A 152 4.72 -3.31 -11.40
CA PHE A 152 3.90 -2.14 -11.70
C PHE A 152 4.72 -0.85 -11.60
N VAL A 153 5.50 -0.68 -10.52
CA VAL A 153 6.36 0.49 -10.34
C VAL A 153 7.41 0.61 -11.45
N ALA A 154 8.03 -0.49 -11.84
CA ALA A 154 9.02 -0.54 -12.91
C ALA A 154 8.41 -0.20 -14.29
N ALA A 155 7.15 -0.59 -14.54
CA ALA A 155 6.44 -0.22 -15.77
C ALA A 155 6.11 1.28 -15.82
N CYS A 156 5.78 1.88 -14.68
CA CYS A 156 5.35 3.28 -14.58
C CYS A 156 6.52 4.29 -14.57
N ARG A 157 7.63 3.98 -13.88
CA ARG A 157 8.77 4.90 -13.70
C ARG A 157 9.35 5.48 -15.00
N PRO A 158 9.62 4.68 -16.06
CA PRO A 158 10.13 5.21 -17.33
C PRO A 158 9.17 6.16 -18.02
N LYS A 159 7.86 5.94 -17.87
CA LYS A 159 6.82 6.73 -18.52
C LYS A 159 6.58 8.08 -17.81
N ALA A 160 6.82 8.14 -16.50
CA ALA A 160 6.77 9.39 -15.74
C ALA A 160 7.95 10.35 -16.00
N GLY A 161 9.04 9.85 -16.60
CA GLY A 161 10.23 10.65 -16.96
C GLY A 161 10.29 11.07 -18.44
N GLY A 162 9.19 10.97 -19.19
CA GLY A 162 9.18 11.13 -20.65
C GLY A 162 8.88 12.55 -21.16
N ALA A 163 9.93 13.20 -21.69
CA ALA A 163 10.02 14.36 -22.59
C ALA A 163 9.87 15.79 -22.01
#